data_AF-A0A3A6QY38-F1
#
_entry.id   AF-A0A3A6QY38-F1
#
_cell.length_a   1.000
_cell.length_b   1.000
_cell.length_c   1.000
_cell.angle_alpha   90.00
_cell.angle_beta   90.00
_cell.angle_gamma   90.00
#
_symmetry.space_group_name_H-M   'P 1'
#
loop_
_entity.id
_entity.type
_entity.pdbx_description
1 polymer ?
#
loop_
_entity_poly.entity_id
_entity_poly.type
_entity_poly.pdbx_seq_one_letter_code
_entity_poly.pdbx_strand_id
1 'polypeptide(L)' 'MRMSDIIVPLDTPSQVDGRSKKLIAAYKKERTRQEFTEVELNRAKIVMIDENGQMRRISLLVEH' A
#
# COMPACT_ATOMS: atom_id res chain seq x y z
N MET A 1 -26.36 -0.59 -46.92
CA MET A 1 -25.57 -0.19 -45.73
C MET A 1 -25.13 -1.46 -45.03
N ARG A 2 -23.81 -1.69 -44.84
CA ARG A 2 -23.35 -2.86 -44.07
C ARG A 2 -23.52 -2.54 -42.58
N MET A 3 -24.26 -3.39 -41.87
CA MET A 3 -24.33 -3.32 -40.41
C MET A 3 -23.09 -4.01 -39.86
N SER A 4 -22.26 -3.26 -39.15
CA SER A 4 -21.14 -3.80 -38.39
C SER A 4 -21.61 -4.06 -36.98
N ASP A 5 -21.53 -5.32 -36.55
CA ASP A 5 -21.84 -5.68 -35.17
C ASP A 5 -20.61 -5.45 -34.28
N ILE A 6 -20.84 -4.92 -33.09
CA ILE A 6 -19.81 -4.75 -32.07
C ILE A 6 -19.66 -6.10 -31.35
N ILE A 7 -18.55 -6.77 -31.58
CA ILE A 7 -18.17 -7.97 -30.82
C ILE A 7 -17.55 -7.50 -29.51
N VAL A 8 -18.36 -7.42 -28.46
CA VAL A 8 -17.85 -7.27 -27.09
C VAL A 8 -17.26 -8.63 -26.69
N PRO A 9 -15.94 -8.72 -26.40
CA PRO A 9 -15.38 -9.95 -25.87
C PRO A 9 -16.14 -10.29 -24.59
N LEU A 10 -16.84 -11.43 -24.59
CA LEU A 10 -17.39 -11.97 -23.37
C LEU A 10 -16.18 -12.21 -22.46
N ASP A 11 -16.15 -11.58 -21.29
CA ASP A 11 -15.13 -11.84 -20.28
C ASP A 11 -15.22 -13.31 -19.90
N THR A 12 -14.55 -14.16 -20.68
CA THR A 12 -14.27 -15.53 -20.27
C THR A 12 -13.56 -15.37 -18.94
N PRO A 13 -14.01 -16.02 -17.85
CA PRO A 13 -13.29 -15.98 -16.60
C PRO A 13 -11.92 -16.56 -16.91
N SER A 14 -10.96 -15.68 -17.17
CA SER A 14 -9.56 -16.01 -17.29
C SER A 14 -9.29 -16.83 -16.06
N GLN A 15 -8.99 -18.11 -16.25
CA GLN A 15 -8.69 -18.97 -15.12
C GLN A 15 -7.47 -18.35 -14.46
N VAL A 16 -7.72 -17.56 -13.41
CA VAL A 16 -6.72 -16.87 -12.62
C VAL A 16 -5.89 -17.99 -12.03
N ASP A 17 -4.81 -18.33 -12.75
CA ASP A 17 -3.94 -19.47 -12.50
C ASP A 17 -3.54 -19.45 -11.03
N GLY A 18 -3.44 -20.61 -10.37
CA GLY A 18 -3.17 -20.69 -8.92
C GLY A 18 -1.95 -19.86 -8.49
N ARG A 19 -0.99 -19.70 -9.41
CA ARG A 19 0.19 -18.82 -9.27
C ARG A 19 -0.18 -17.34 -9.15
N SER A 20 -1.11 -16.84 -9.96
CA SER A 20 -1.57 -15.46 -9.92
C SER A 20 -2.32 -15.15 -8.62
N LYS A 21 -3.11 -16.10 -8.09
CA LYS A 21 -3.76 -15.97 -6.77
C LYS A 21 -2.74 -15.84 -5.64
N LYS A 22 -1.65 -16.62 -5.68
CA LYS A 22 -0.56 -16.56 -4.70
C LYS A 22 0.17 -15.20 -4.74
N LEU A 23 0.44 -14.68 -5.93
CA LEU A 23 1.07 -13.36 -6.10
C LEU A 23 0.18 -12.24 -5.57
N ILE A 24 -1.12 -12.28 -5.86
CA ILE A 24 -2.08 -11.30 -5.34
C ILE A 24 -2.12 -11.33 -3.81
N ALA A 25 -2.15 -12.53 -3.21
CA ALA A 25 -2.13 -12.68 -1.76
C ALA A 25 -0.83 -12.16 -1.14
N ALA A 26 0.32 -12.47 -1.73
CA ALA A 26 1.63 -11.99 -1.28
C ALA A 26 1.72 -10.45 -1.37
N TYR A 27 1.27 -9.86 -2.48
CA TYR A 27 1.23 -8.41 -2.67
C TYR A 27 0.36 -7.73 -1.60
N LYS A 28 -0.87 -8.22 -1.38
CA LYS A 28 -1.76 -7.67 -0.36
C LYS A 28 -1.13 -7.72 1.03
N LYS A 29 -0.53 -8.85 1.40
CA LYS A 29 0.15 -9.02 2.69
C LYS A 29 1.31 -8.03 2.85
N GLU A 30 2.16 -7.92 1.84
CA GLU A 30 3.32 -7.04 1.89
C GLU A 30 2.92 -5.57 1.96
N ARG A 31 1.90 -5.17 1.18
CA ARG A 31 1.33 -3.81 1.24
C ARG A 31 0.87 -3.45 2.65
N THR A 32 0.09 -4.31 3.31
CA THR A 32 -0.38 -4.05 4.68
C THR A 32 0.78 -3.97 5.68
N ARG A 33 1.81 -4.82 5.52
CA ARG A 33 3.01 -4.77 6.36
C ARG A 33 3.76 -3.45 6.20
N GLN A 34 3.90 -2.97 4.97
CA GLN A 34 4.59 -1.71 4.66
C GLN A 34 3.81 -0.51 5.18
N GLU A 35 2.48 -0.47 5.00
CA GLU A 35 1.61 0.58 5.56
C GLU A 35 1.79 0.69 7.09
N PHE A 36 1.83 -0.45 7.79
CA PHE A 36 2.07 -0.48 9.23
C PHE A 36 3.49 0.01 9.60
N THR A 37 4.51 -0.47 8.89
CA THR A 37 5.91 -0.08 9.11
C THR A 37 6.13 1.42 8.89
N GLU A 38 5.52 1.99 7.84
CA GLU A 38 5.60 3.43 7.56
C GLU A 38 4.93 4.26 8.65
N VAL A 39 3.81 3.81 9.20
CA VAL A 39 3.14 4.47 10.32
C VAL A 39 4.01 4.41 11.58
N GLU A 40 4.64 3.28 11.89
CA GLU A 40 5.55 3.16 13.03
C GLU A 40 6.79 4.05 12.89
N LEU A 41 7.42 4.06 11.71
CA LEU A 41 8.59 4.90 11.44
C LEU A 41 8.26 6.40 11.50
N ASN A 42 7.07 6.80 11.02
CA ASN A 42 6.63 8.19 11.14
C ASN A 42 6.26 8.57 12.59
N ARG A 43 5.72 7.63 13.40
CA ARG A 43 5.51 7.85 14.84
C ARG A 43 6.82 8.01 15.62
N ALA A 44 7.93 7.44 15.16
CA ALA A 44 9.25 7.69 15.73
C ALA A 44 9.80 9.10 15.40
N LYS A 45 9.12 9.88 14.56
CA LYS A 45 9.53 11.22 14.11
C LYS A 45 8.65 12.31 14.73
N ILE A 46 8.45 12.25 16.04
CA ILE A 46 7.80 13.35 16.78
C ILE A 46 8.78 14.52 16.85
N VAL A 47 8.30 15.72 16.51
CA VAL A 47 9.06 16.97 16.61
C VAL A 47 8.36 17.86 17.62
N MET A 48 9.10 18.34 18.62
CA MET A 48 8.65 19.34 19.58
C MET A 48 9.03 20.72 19.07
N ILE A 49 8.12 21.69 19.18
CA ILE A 49 8.38 23.09 18.83
C ILE A 49 8.35 23.87 20.14
N ASP A 50 9.42 24.60 20.44
CA ASP A 50 9.46 25.48 21.61
C ASP A 50 8.73 26.81 21.36
N GLU A 51 8.56 27.60 22.41
CA GLU A 51 7.91 28.92 22.37
C GLU A 51 8.60 29.94 21.44
N ASN A 52 9.85 29.68 21.05
CA ASN A 52 10.61 30.49 20.09
C ASN A 52 10.57 29.91 18.66
N GLY A 53 9.79 28.85 18.43
CA GLY A 53 9.64 28.19 17.14
C GLY A 53 10.78 27.25 16.76
N GLN A 54 11.70 26.92 17.67
CA GLN A 54 12.78 25.99 17.35
C GLN A 54 12.29 24.54 17.39
N MET A 55 12.58 23.81 16.32
CA MET A 55 12.24 22.39 16.18
C MET A 55 13.27 21.51 16.88
N ARG A 56 12.84 20.73 17.86
CA ARG A 56 13.63 19.68 18.52
C ARG A 56 13.07 18.30 18.17
N ARG A 57 13.89 17.46 17.52
CA ARG A 57 13.50 16.08 17.19
C ARG A 57 13.52 15.23 18.46
N ILE A 58 12.40 14.61 18.79
CA ILE A 58 12.32 13.66 19.90
C ILE A 58 12.33 12.26 19.29
N SER A 59 13.44 11.55 19.47
CA SER A 59 13.50 10.13 19.19
C SER A 59 12.87 9.40 20.36
N LEU A 60 11.67 8.85 20.20
CA LEU A 60 11.18 7.81 21.09
C LEU A 60 12.03 6.57 20.80
N LEU A 61 13.10 6.37 21.57
CA LEU A 61 13.83 5.11 21.58
C LEU A 61 12.84 4.06 22.11
N VAL A 62 12.19 3.35 21.20
CA VAL A 62 11.45 2.16 21.54
C VAL A 62 12.51 1.09 21.78
N GLU A 63 12.88 0.90 23.04
CA GLU A 63 13.56 -0.34 23.47
C GLU A 63 12.59 -1.49 23.18
N HIS A 64 13.00 -2.37 22.27
CA HIS A 64 12.43 -3.70 22.13
C HIS A 64 13.32 -4.70 22.83
#